data_AF-A0A1I5IX95-F1
#
_entry.id   AF-A0A1I5IX95-F1
#
_cell.length_a   1.000
_cell.length_b   1.000
_cell.length_c   1.000
_cell.angle_alpha   90.00
_cell.angle_beta   90.00
_cell.angle_gamma   90.00
#
_symmetry.space_group_name_H-M   'P 1'
#
loop_
_entity.id
_entity.type
_entity.pdbx_description
1 polymer ?
#
loop_
_entity_poly.entity_id
_entity_poly.type
_entity_poly.pdbx_seq_one_letter_code
_entity_poly.pdbx_strand_id
1 'polypeptide(L)'
;MEGIIYRNLYDEDGAIISLDGKTLLKVPDVSRYRVPEGVEEIDNKAFKDRPNLKEIDIPYTVEWYTDYPMSNDAMRYAPKGLKVNYWNWPYPENCVRSDELEEEIANGFVDEFGAVYSKDGKCLLKCADVKNYKIREGTETVEKLAFVGCDKLECLYIPYTCPEESFDAILGGSDTVGAICFWDKPYVPEELDPNESWSDDEVIIDDKDVVYTIDRKRLLYARKGFTDNEYFVPEGTLTICDQAFLFHEGYLILSVPASIKVIGDDIFGKDGGKIIIRDE
;
A
#
# COMPACT_ATOMS: atom_id res chain seq x y z
N MET A 1 -8.38 49.73 24.48
CA MET A 1 -8.46 48.27 24.33
C MET A 1 -8.38 47.99 22.84
N GLU A 2 -7.16 47.80 22.33
CA GLU A 2 -6.98 47.27 20.99
C GLU A 2 -7.40 45.81 21.04
N GLY A 3 -8.44 45.45 20.31
CA GLY A 3 -8.86 44.06 20.19
C GLY A 3 -7.75 43.28 19.51
N ILE A 4 -7.28 42.21 20.15
CA ILE A 4 -6.35 41.27 19.52
C ILE A 4 -7.09 40.67 18.32
N ILE A 5 -6.76 41.13 17.12
CA ILE A 5 -7.19 40.50 15.88
C ILE A 5 -6.31 39.28 15.71
N TYR A 6 -6.80 38.11 16.09
CA TYR A 6 -6.15 36.84 15.74
C TYR A 6 -6.23 36.69 14.22
N ARG A 7 -5.11 36.92 13.53
CA ARG A 7 -4.99 36.57 12.10
C ARG A 7 -4.75 35.08 12.03
N ASN A 8 -5.56 34.37 11.25
CA ASN A 8 -5.42 32.95 10.97
C ASN A 8 -5.08 32.76 9.50
N LEU A 9 -4.50 31.62 9.16
CA LEU A 9 -4.33 31.14 7.80
C LEU A 9 -5.61 30.42 7.36
N TYR A 10 -5.90 30.51 6.06
CA TYR A 10 -7.02 29.83 5.42
C TYR A 10 -6.47 29.14 4.18
N ASP A 11 -6.74 27.84 4.04
CA ASP A 11 -6.43 27.13 2.81
C ASP A 11 -7.58 27.25 1.80
N GLU A 12 -7.38 26.67 0.61
CA GLU A 12 -8.34 26.71 -0.48
C GLU A 12 -9.65 25.97 -0.21
N ASP A 13 -9.62 24.94 0.63
CA ASP A 13 -10.80 24.16 1.03
C ASP A 13 -11.59 24.83 2.16
N GLY A 14 -11.02 25.85 2.81
CA GLY A 14 -11.65 26.64 3.86
C GLY A 14 -11.34 26.15 5.28
N ALA A 15 -10.23 25.42 5.46
CA ALA A 15 -9.67 25.15 6.76
C ALA A 15 -9.21 26.45 7.43
N ILE A 16 -9.09 26.40 8.76
CA ILE A 16 -8.53 27.49 9.55
C ILE A 16 -7.33 26.94 10.30
N ILE A 17 -6.17 27.55 10.09
CA ILE A 17 -4.90 27.16 10.69
C ILE A 17 -4.35 28.36 11.47
N SER A 18 -3.65 28.10 12.57
CA SER A 18 -2.94 29.13 13.33
C SER A 18 -1.94 29.89 12.45
N LEU A 19 -1.61 31.12 12.84
CA LEU A 19 -0.72 31.98 12.05
C LEU A 19 0.69 31.41 11.86
N ASP A 20 1.16 30.61 12.82
CA ASP A 20 2.44 29.90 12.77
C ASP A 20 2.37 28.59 11.97
N GLY A 21 1.19 28.20 11.47
CA GLY A 21 0.99 26.98 10.69
C GLY A 21 0.92 25.69 11.51
N LYS A 22 1.12 25.76 12.84
CA LYS A 22 1.31 24.58 13.70
C LYS A 22 0.02 23.95 14.22
N THR A 23 -1.09 24.68 14.27
CA THR A 23 -2.35 24.17 14.85
C THR A 23 -3.50 24.27 13.86
N LEU A 24 -4.13 23.13 13.56
CA LEU A 24 -5.38 23.07 12.80
C LEU A 24 -6.55 23.43 13.71
N LEU A 25 -7.11 24.63 13.51
CA LEU A 25 -8.19 25.18 14.32
C LEU A 25 -9.57 24.72 13.85
N LYS A 26 -9.74 24.48 12.54
CA LYS A 26 -11.00 24.05 11.95
C LYS A 26 -10.80 23.33 10.63
N VAL A 27 -11.44 22.18 10.48
CA VAL A 27 -11.49 21.41 9.23
C VAL A 27 -12.61 21.95 8.32
N PRO A 28 -12.42 21.97 7.00
CA PRO A 28 -13.51 22.28 6.06
C PRO A 28 -14.57 21.17 6.07
N ASP A 29 -15.81 21.50 5.69
CA ASP A 29 -16.92 20.52 5.64
C ASP A 29 -17.00 19.88 4.24
N VAL A 30 -15.99 19.07 3.93
CA VAL A 30 -15.78 18.38 2.64
C VAL A 30 -15.72 16.88 2.84
N SER A 31 -15.81 16.07 1.77
CA SER A 31 -15.80 14.61 1.90
C SER A 31 -14.47 14.04 2.37
N ARG A 32 -13.35 14.61 1.91
CA ARG A 32 -11.99 14.23 2.26
C ARG A 32 -11.16 15.49 2.42
N TYR A 33 -10.29 15.54 3.42
CA TYR A 33 -9.39 16.66 3.67
C TYR A 33 -7.99 16.15 4.03
N ARG A 34 -6.95 16.82 3.52
CA ARG A 34 -5.57 16.56 3.94
C ARG A 34 -5.09 17.70 4.82
N VAL A 35 -4.61 17.34 6.01
CA VAL A 35 -3.97 18.28 6.92
C VAL A 35 -2.56 18.59 6.41
N PRO A 36 -2.14 19.87 6.30
CA PRO A 36 -0.80 20.23 5.82
C PRO A 36 0.32 19.70 6.71
N GLU A 37 1.45 19.29 6.12
CA GLU A 37 2.60 18.69 6.84
C GLU A 37 3.11 19.56 8.01
N GLY A 38 3.07 20.89 7.91
CA GLY A 38 3.55 21.77 8.98
C GLY A 38 2.68 21.78 10.25
N VAL A 39 1.51 21.14 10.24
CA VAL A 39 0.61 21.08 11.39
C VAL A 39 1.14 20.05 12.40
N GLU A 40 1.30 20.49 13.65
CA GLU A 40 1.78 19.71 14.79
C GLU A 40 0.64 19.38 15.79
N GLU A 41 -0.47 20.14 15.76
CA GLU A 41 -1.59 19.99 16.68
C GLU A 41 -2.95 20.15 15.98
N ILE A 42 -3.97 19.44 16.46
CA ILE A 42 -5.37 19.62 16.04
C ILE A 42 -6.19 20.11 17.22
N ASP A 43 -6.84 21.28 17.08
CA ASP A 43 -7.69 21.84 18.13
C ASP A 43 -8.84 20.88 18.47
N ASN A 44 -9.18 20.83 19.76
CA ASN A 44 -10.22 19.97 20.31
C ASN A 44 -11.58 20.12 19.63
N LYS A 45 -11.88 21.23 18.94
CA LYS A 45 -13.14 21.46 18.24
C LYS A 45 -12.98 21.54 16.72
N ALA A 46 -11.82 21.16 16.17
CA ALA A 46 -11.54 21.28 14.74
C ALA A 46 -12.56 20.53 13.86
N PHE A 47 -13.09 19.41 14.34
CA PHE A 47 -14.09 18.58 13.65
C PHE A 47 -15.55 18.93 13.96
N LYS A 48 -15.79 19.93 14.80
CA LYS A 48 -17.14 20.26 15.23
C LYS A 48 -18.01 20.70 14.05
N ASP A 49 -19.21 20.13 13.97
CA ASP A 49 -20.23 20.44 12.96
C ASP A 49 -19.73 20.22 11.52
N ARG A 50 -18.98 19.12 11.27
CA ARG A 50 -18.45 18.70 9.95
C ARG A 50 -19.12 17.42 9.41
N PRO A 51 -20.45 17.40 9.19
CA PRO A 51 -21.18 16.17 8.86
C PRO A 51 -20.77 15.50 7.54
N ASN A 52 -20.12 16.23 6.63
CA ASN A 52 -19.73 15.70 5.33
C ASN A 52 -18.34 15.04 5.34
N LEU A 53 -17.54 15.25 6.38
CA LEU A 53 -16.18 14.69 6.48
C LEU A 53 -16.21 13.17 6.70
N LYS A 54 -15.69 12.43 5.73
CA LYS A 54 -15.62 10.96 5.74
C LYS A 54 -14.21 10.42 5.90
N GLU A 55 -13.22 11.14 5.37
CA GLU A 55 -11.82 10.73 5.38
C GLU A 55 -10.91 11.93 5.67
N ILE A 56 -9.86 11.71 6.45
CA ILE A 56 -8.84 12.71 6.72
C ILE A 56 -7.44 12.10 6.64
N ASP A 57 -6.53 12.79 5.96
CA ASP A 57 -5.11 12.45 5.93
C ASP A 57 -4.36 13.37 6.92
N ILE A 58 -3.78 12.78 7.96
CA ILE A 58 -3.07 13.50 9.04
C ILE A 58 -1.56 13.29 8.85
N PRO A 59 -0.72 14.35 8.83
CA PRO A 59 0.72 14.17 8.68
C PRO A 59 1.32 13.61 9.97
N TYR A 60 2.43 12.90 9.85
CA TYR A 60 3.14 12.34 11.01
C TYR A 60 3.76 13.38 11.95
N THR A 61 3.81 14.65 11.56
CA THR A 61 4.18 15.79 12.39
C THR A 61 3.16 16.10 13.49
N VAL A 62 1.92 15.65 13.36
CA VAL A 62 0.94 15.73 14.46
C VAL A 62 1.35 14.73 15.54
N GLU A 63 2.06 15.22 16.57
CA GLU A 63 2.73 14.43 17.60
C GLU A 63 1.78 13.45 18.32
N TRP A 64 1.98 12.15 18.10
CA TRP A 64 2.17 11.13 19.16
C TRP A 64 2.60 9.80 18.50
N TYR A 65 3.85 9.42 18.72
CA TYR A 65 4.18 8.00 18.73
C TYR A 65 3.55 7.41 20.00
N THR A 66 2.88 6.27 19.87
CA THR A 66 2.32 5.41 20.93
C THR A 66 0.83 5.63 21.29
N ASP A 67 0.01 4.75 20.72
CA ASP A 67 -1.36 4.33 21.06
C ASP A 67 -2.61 5.22 20.90
N TYR A 68 -2.59 6.56 20.83
CA TYR A 68 -3.83 7.34 20.60
C TYR A 68 -3.74 8.61 19.69
N PRO A 69 -4.07 8.48 18.39
CA PRO A 69 -4.61 9.50 17.46
C PRO A 69 -4.24 10.97 17.44
N MET A 70 -4.80 11.56 18.45
CA MET A 70 -5.48 12.82 18.39
C MET A 70 -5.65 13.14 19.85
N SER A 71 -5.72 14.42 20.22
CA SER A 71 -6.34 14.70 21.51
C SER A 71 -7.68 13.97 21.49
N ASN A 72 -7.90 13.05 22.45
CA ASN A 72 -9.16 12.30 22.53
C ASN A 72 -10.39 13.24 22.47
N ASP A 73 -10.17 14.51 22.78
CA ASP A 73 -11.10 15.60 22.65
C ASP A 73 -11.44 16.01 21.20
N ALA A 74 -10.51 16.03 20.25
CA ALA A 74 -10.81 16.35 18.86
C ALA A 74 -11.71 15.29 18.20
N MET A 75 -11.40 14.00 18.38
CA MET A 75 -12.22 12.90 17.87
C MET A 75 -13.61 12.83 18.50
N ARG A 76 -13.79 13.37 19.71
CA ARG A 76 -15.11 13.47 20.34
C ARG A 76 -16.12 14.26 19.49
N TYR A 77 -15.64 15.18 18.66
CA TYR A 77 -16.47 15.98 17.76
C TYR A 77 -16.42 15.49 16.31
N ALA A 78 -15.64 14.45 16.01
CA ALA A 78 -15.54 13.89 14.67
C ALA A 78 -16.84 13.16 14.25
N PRO A 79 -17.16 13.15 12.94
CA PRO A 79 -18.23 12.31 12.41
C PRO A 79 -18.01 10.84 12.75
N LYS A 80 -19.11 10.14 13.02
CA LYS A 80 -19.06 8.70 13.28
C LYS A 80 -18.53 7.97 12.06
N GLY A 81 -17.47 7.17 12.24
CA GLY A 81 -16.86 6.40 11.15
C GLY A 81 -15.89 7.20 10.28
N LEU A 82 -15.44 8.37 10.74
CA LEU A 82 -14.34 9.10 10.11
C LEU A 82 -13.12 8.17 9.94
N LYS A 83 -12.72 7.95 8.69
CA LYS A 83 -11.49 7.23 8.36
C LYS A 83 -10.30 8.18 8.50
N VAL A 84 -9.28 7.74 9.22
CA VAL A 84 -8.06 8.52 9.46
C VAL A 84 -6.89 7.78 8.86
N ASN A 85 -6.20 8.40 7.91
CA ASN A 85 -4.95 7.91 7.33
C ASN A 85 -3.79 8.77 7.84
N TYR A 86 -2.60 8.20 7.94
CA TYR A 86 -1.38 8.95 8.25
C TYR A 86 -0.50 9.03 7.02
N TRP A 87 0.06 10.21 6.75
CA TRP A 87 0.90 10.42 5.59
C TRP A 87 2.19 11.15 5.96
N ASN A 88 3.18 11.02 5.09
CA ASN A 88 4.43 11.78 5.15
C ASN A 88 5.27 11.54 6.41
N TRP A 89 5.68 10.29 6.63
CA TRP A 89 6.60 9.92 7.71
C TRP A 89 7.90 10.73 7.65
N PRO A 90 8.47 11.24 8.75
CA PRO A 90 9.65 12.08 8.67
C PRO A 90 10.81 11.38 7.95
N TYR A 91 11.43 12.07 6.99
CA TYR A 91 12.69 11.63 6.44
C TYR A 91 13.79 11.75 7.51
N PRO A 92 14.85 10.91 7.46
CA PRO A 92 16.04 11.09 8.28
C PRO A 92 16.57 12.52 8.16
N GLU A 93 17.07 13.10 9.27
CA GLU A 93 17.52 14.51 9.31
C GLU A 93 18.57 14.86 8.25
N ASN A 94 19.35 13.88 7.79
CA ASN A 94 20.38 14.02 6.77
C ASN A 94 19.86 13.85 5.33
N CYS A 95 18.57 13.59 5.13
CA CYS A 95 17.93 13.45 3.84
C CYS A 95 17.41 14.82 3.36
N VAL A 96 18.22 15.51 2.56
CA VAL A 96 17.86 16.81 1.98
C VAL A 96 17.04 16.59 0.72
N ARG A 97 15.88 17.25 0.64
CA ARG A 97 14.94 17.22 -0.49
C ARG A 97 14.89 18.59 -1.16
N SER A 98 14.48 18.63 -2.43
CA SER A 98 14.27 19.90 -3.12
C SER A 98 12.90 20.46 -2.78
N ASP A 99 12.78 21.79 -2.81
CA ASP A 99 11.50 22.48 -2.54
C ASP A 99 10.40 22.00 -3.50
N GLU A 100 10.76 21.64 -4.73
CA GLU A 100 9.83 21.09 -5.72
C GLU A 100 9.27 19.72 -5.31
N LEU A 101 10.12 18.83 -4.77
CA LEU A 101 9.66 17.52 -4.30
C LEU A 101 8.76 17.66 -3.05
N GLU A 102 9.08 18.59 -2.15
CA GLU A 102 8.23 18.92 -1.00
C GLU A 102 6.84 19.38 -1.45
N GLU A 103 6.80 20.29 -2.44
CA GLU A 103 5.55 20.79 -3.01
C GLU A 103 4.76 19.67 -3.72
N GLU A 104 5.43 18.77 -4.43
CA GLU A 104 4.77 17.66 -5.11
C GLU A 104 4.17 16.65 -4.10
N ILE A 105 4.90 16.32 -3.04
CA ILE A 105 4.42 15.46 -1.94
C ILE A 105 3.21 16.10 -1.26
N ALA A 106 3.28 17.41 -0.95
CA ALA A 106 2.18 18.13 -0.31
C ALA A 106 0.89 18.10 -1.14
N ASN A 107 1.02 18.25 -2.47
CA ASN A 107 -0.09 18.29 -3.42
C ASN A 107 -0.53 16.91 -3.95
N GLY A 108 0.18 15.84 -3.56
CA GLY A 108 -0.02 14.49 -4.05
C GLY A 108 -1.34 13.85 -3.62
N PHE A 109 -1.65 12.69 -4.17
CA PHE A 109 -2.73 11.82 -3.69
C PHE A 109 -2.19 10.86 -2.61
N VAL A 110 -2.95 10.61 -1.54
CA VAL A 110 -2.58 9.62 -0.51
C VAL A 110 -3.50 8.43 -0.64
N ASP A 111 -2.95 7.22 -0.66
CA ASP A 111 -3.78 6.02 -0.59
C ASP A 111 -4.20 5.69 0.85
N GLU A 112 -5.00 4.65 1.02
CA GLU A 112 -5.44 4.17 2.33
C GLU A 112 -4.33 3.57 3.21
N PHE A 113 -3.15 3.32 2.67
CA PHE A 113 -1.99 2.85 3.43
C PHE A 113 -1.08 4.00 3.89
N GLY A 114 -1.27 5.20 3.34
CA GLY A 114 -0.45 6.38 3.65
C GLY A 114 0.67 6.64 2.64
N ALA A 115 0.70 5.92 1.52
CA ALA A 115 1.63 6.20 0.44
C ALA A 115 1.17 7.43 -0.34
N VAL A 116 2.12 8.26 -0.75
CA VAL A 116 1.90 9.51 -1.47
C VAL A 116 2.30 9.32 -2.93
N TYR A 117 1.36 9.60 -3.83
CA TYR A 117 1.52 9.62 -5.27
C TYR A 117 1.46 11.04 -5.80
N SER A 118 2.03 11.29 -6.99
CA SER A 118 1.74 12.51 -7.75
C SER A 118 0.24 12.66 -7.98
N LYS A 119 -0.21 13.88 -8.24
CA LYS A 119 -1.64 14.21 -8.40
C LYS A 119 -2.33 13.43 -9.53
N ASP A 120 -1.57 13.07 -10.57
CA ASP A 120 -2.04 12.24 -11.69
C ASP A 120 -1.91 10.72 -11.43
N GLY A 121 -1.36 10.32 -10.29
CA GLY A 121 -1.16 8.94 -9.88
C GLY A 121 -0.01 8.22 -10.58
N LYS A 122 0.80 8.92 -11.38
CA LYS A 122 1.85 8.32 -12.21
C LYS A 122 3.19 8.13 -11.50
N CYS A 123 3.47 8.89 -10.45
CA CYS A 123 4.71 8.78 -9.69
C CYS A 123 4.43 8.37 -8.25
N LEU A 124 5.09 7.34 -7.74
CA LEU A 124 5.14 7.07 -6.29
C LEU A 124 6.19 8.01 -5.66
N LEU A 125 5.73 9.02 -4.94
CA LEU A 125 6.58 10.01 -4.28
C LEU A 125 7.07 9.52 -2.92
N LYS A 126 6.22 8.77 -2.20
CA LYS A 126 6.52 8.23 -0.87
C LYS A 126 5.73 6.96 -0.60
N CYS A 127 6.40 5.91 -0.15
CA CYS A 127 5.77 4.65 0.22
C CYS A 127 5.21 4.69 1.66
N ALA A 128 4.21 3.87 1.91
CA ALA A 128 3.70 3.60 3.25
C ALA A 128 4.65 2.69 4.03
N ASP A 129 4.82 2.95 5.34
CA ASP A 129 5.58 2.09 6.25
C ASP A 129 4.70 0.92 6.76
N VAL A 130 4.44 -0.02 5.86
CA VAL A 130 3.63 -1.23 6.08
C VAL A 130 4.41 -2.48 5.69
N LYS A 131 4.01 -3.65 6.19
CA LYS A 131 4.70 -4.92 5.90
C LYS A 131 4.68 -5.31 4.43
N ASN A 132 3.50 -5.25 3.83
CA ASN A 132 3.27 -5.65 2.46
C ASN A 132 2.67 -4.47 1.72
N TYR A 133 3.36 -3.96 0.70
CA TYR A 133 2.89 -2.82 -0.06
C TYR A 133 2.84 -3.12 -1.56
N LYS A 134 1.79 -2.65 -2.20
CA LYS A 134 1.55 -2.81 -3.63
C LYS A 134 1.57 -1.45 -4.30
N ILE A 135 2.55 -1.24 -5.18
CA ILE A 135 2.57 -0.03 -6.00
C ILE A 135 1.38 -0.09 -6.97
N ARG A 136 0.60 0.99 -7.02
CA ARG A 136 -0.61 1.10 -7.87
C ARG A 136 -0.30 0.87 -9.34
N GLU A 137 -1.16 0.12 -10.02
CA GLU A 137 -1.10 -0.06 -11.47
C GLU A 137 -1.20 1.29 -12.20
N GLY A 138 -0.40 1.47 -13.26
CA GLY A 138 -0.30 2.76 -13.95
C GLY A 138 0.70 3.73 -13.32
N THR A 139 1.39 3.33 -12.25
CA THR A 139 2.61 4.01 -11.80
C THR A 139 3.68 3.86 -12.87
N GLU A 140 4.14 4.98 -13.41
CA GLU A 140 5.15 5.11 -14.47
C GLU A 140 6.54 5.43 -13.89
N THR A 141 6.63 6.01 -12.70
CA THR A 141 7.90 6.33 -12.05
C THR A 141 7.85 6.15 -10.54
N VAL A 142 9.01 5.92 -9.93
CA VAL A 142 9.19 5.91 -8.48
C VAL A 142 10.24 6.95 -8.11
N GLU A 143 9.90 7.84 -7.18
CA GLU A 143 10.83 8.84 -6.68
C GLU A 143 11.97 8.19 -5.93
N LYS A 144 13.20 8.71 -6.09
CA LYS A 144 14.43 8.09 -5.59
C LYS A 144 14.41 7.85 -4.08
N LEU A 145 13.69 8.69 -3.35
CA LEU A 145 13.60 8.65 -1.89
C LEU A 145 12.27 8.06 -1.40
N ALA A 146 11.46 7.45 -2.27
CA ALA A 146 10.11 7.02 -1.93
C ALA A 146 10.07 6.03 -0.76
N PHE A 147 11.07 5.16 -0.63
CA PHE A 147 11.10 4.08 0.37
C PHE A 147 11.91 4.41 1.63
N VAL A 148 12.43 5.63 1.75
CA VAL A 148 13.19 6.04 2.94
C VAL A 148 12.27 6.05 4.17
N GLY A 149 12.66 5.35 5.22
CA GLY A 149 11.90 5.24 6.48
C GLY A 149 10.79 4.18 6.47
N CYS A 150 10.72 3.32 5.44
CA CYS A 150 9.82 2.17 5.41
C CYS A 150 10.42 0.97 6.17
N ASP A 151 10.62 1.12 7.47
CA ASP A 151 11.30 0.13 8.34
C ASP A 151 10.53 -1.20 8.50
N LYS A 152 9.22 -1.20 8.23
CA LYS A 152 8.37 -2.40 8.30
C LYS A 152 8.28 -3.16 6.99
N LEU A 153 8.74 -2.60 5.86
CA LEU A 153 8.46 -3.16 4.53
C LEU A 153 9.22 -4.47 4.30
N GLU A 154 8.47 -5.58 4.30
CA GLU A 154 8.93 -6.96 4.11
C GLU A 154 8.62 -7.50 2.71
N CYS A 155 7.60 -6.98 2.02
CA CYS A 155 7.29 -7.35 0.63
C CYS A 155 6.79 -6.15 -0.18
N LEU A 156 7.37 -5.98 -1.36
CA LEU A 156 7.00 -4.94 -2.31
C LEU A 156 6.55 -5.56 -3.63
N TYR A 157 5.34 -5.23 -4.04
CA TYR A 157 4.78 -5.62 -5.33
C TYR A 157 4.93 -4.48 -6.34
N ILE A 158 5.67 -4.73 -7.41
CA ILE A 158 5.96 -3.74 -8.46
C ILE A 158 5.12 -4.07 -9.71
N PRO A 159 4.26 -3.15 -10.19
CA PRO A 159 3.47 -3.36 -11.39
C PRO A 159 4.36 -3.38 -12.63
N TYR A 160 3.94 -4.09 -13.67
CA TYR A 160 4.68 -4.18 -14.94
C TYR A 160 4.78 -2.82 -15.66
N THR A 161 3.90 -1.85 -15.34
CA THR A 161 4.00 -0.49 -15.85
C THR A 161 5.17 0.27 -15.27
N CYS A 162 5.72 -0.17 -14.15
CA CYS A 162 6.87 0.47 -13.52
C CYS A 162 8.13 0.10 -14.32
N PRO A 163 8.80 1.07 -14.95
CA PRO A 163 9.88 0.80 -15.88
C PRO A 163 11.17 0.46 -15.13
N GLU A 164 12.07 -0.28 -15.78
CA GLU A 164 13.32 -0.79 -15.17
C GLU A 164 14.18 0.31 -14.55
N GLU A 165 14.19 1.52 -15.11
CA GLU A 165 14.91 2.67 -14.55
C GLU A 165 14.42 3.10 -13.17
N SER A 166 13.18 2.75 -12.79
CA SER A 166 12.66 3.00 -11.44
C SER A 166 13.23 2.02 -10.42
N PHE A 167 13.88 0.93 -10.84
CA PHE A 167 14.41 -0.07 -9.91
C PHE A 167 15.58 0.46 -9.10
N ASP A 168 16.36 1.43 -9.59
CA ASP A 168 17.42 2.07 -8.81
C ASP A 168 16.84 2.83 -7.60
N ALA A 169 15.66 3.44 -7.74
CA ALA A 169 14.94 4.09 -6.64
C ALA A 169 14.42 3.07 -5.60
N ILE A 170 14.07 1.86 -6.05
CA ILE A 170 13.50 0.79 -5.23
C ILE A 170 14.61 -0.01 -4.51
N LEU A 171 15.66 -0.37 -5.25
CA LEU A 171 16.79 -1.19 -4.81
C LEU A 171 17.90 -0.38 -4.13
N GLY A 172 17.94 0.93 -4.35
CA GLY A 172 18.94 1.84 -3.78
C GLY A 172 18.65 2.29 -2.35
N GLY A 173 17.52 1.89 -1.76
CA GLY A 173 17.24 2.07 -0.34
C GLY A 173 18.12 1.14 0.50
N SER A 174 18.80 1.64 1.53
CA SER A 174 19.71 0.84 2.36
C SER A 174 19.01 -0.27 3.16
N ASP A 175 17.68 -0.21 3.28
CA ASP A 175 16.91 -0.99 4.23
C ASP A 175 15.65 -1.64 3.62
N THR A 176 15.51 -1.68 2.28
CA THR A 176 14.48 -2.51 1.61
C THR A 176 14.86 -3.99 1.72
N VAL A 177 14.68 -4.55 2.92
CA VAL A 177 14.94 -5.95 3.23
C VAL A 177 13.62 -6.71 3.15
N GLY A 178 13.23 -7.02 1.91
CA GLY A 178 11.99 -7.71 1.62
C GLY A 178 11.97 -8.26 0.20
N ALA A 179 11.35 -9.42 0.00
CA ALA A 179 11.28 -10.02 -1.33
C ALA A 179 10.57 -9.08 -2.32
N ILE A 180 11.26 -8.72 -3.40
CA ILE A 180 10.68 -7.92 -4.50
C ILE A 180 9.95 -8.87 -5.43
N CYS A 181 8.65 -8.64 -5.60
CA CYS A 181 7.82 -9.39 -6.53
C CYS A 181 7.52 -8.52 -7.76
N PHE A 182 8.07 -8.91 -8.92
CA PHE A 182 7.81 -8.25 -10.19
C PHE A 182 6.52 -8.78 -10.83
N TRP A 183 5.70 -7.87 -11.36
CA TRP A 183 4.57 -8.22 -12.21
C TRP A 183 4.97 -8.04 -13.66
N ASP A 184 4.59 -8.97 -14.51
CA ASP A 184 4.91 -8.94 -15.94
C ASP A 184 3.76 -8.40 -16.81
N LYS A 185 2.54 -8.19 -16.27
CA LYS A 185 1.34 -7.67 -16.97
C LYS A 185 0.33 -6.90 -16.09
N PRO A 186 -0.55 -6.04 -16.68
CA PRO A 186 -1.51 -5.22 -15.93
C PRO A 186 -2.54 -6.09 -15.26
N TYR A 187 -2.76 -5.87 -13.97
CA TYR A 187 -3.88 -6.51 -13.29
C TYR A 187 -5.19 -5.84 -13.74
N VAL A 188 -6.05 -6.58 -14.44
CA VAL A 188 -7.47 -6.19 -14.61
C VAL A 188 -8.34 -7.42 -14.35
N PRO A 189 -9.05 -7.41 -13.23
CA PRO A 189 -10.50 -7.35 -13.33
C PRO A 189 -11.05 -6.19 -12.50
N GLU A 190 -12.05 -5.50 -13.04
CA GLU A 190 -12.79 -4.35 -12.47
C GLU A 190 -13.51 -4.64 -11.12
N GLU A 191 -13.24 -5.76 -10.44
CA GLU A 191 -13.98 -6.21 -9.25
C GLU A 191 -13.12 -6.47 -8.01
N LEU A 192 -11.80 -6.23 -8.04
CA LEU A 192 -10.95 -6.39 -6.85
C LEU A 192 -10.44 -5.03 -6.37
N ASP A 193 -10.67 -4.77 -5.07
CA ASP A 193 -10.24 -3.56 -4.39
C ASP A 193 -8.71 -3.45 -4.54
N PRO A 194 -8.18 -2.43 -5.24
CA PRO A 194 -6.75 -2.27 -5.48
C PRO A 194 -5.92 -2.11 -4.19
N ASN A 195 -6.61 -2.03 -3.07
CA ASN A 195 -6.17 -1.64 -1.75
C ASN A 195 -6.34 -2.75 -0.70
N GLU A 196 -6.56 -3.99 -1.12
CA GLU A 196 -6.65 -5.11 -0.20
C GLU A 196 -5.26 -5.42 0.40
N SER A 197 -5.15 -5.26 1.72
CA SER A 197 -3.94 -5.60 2.48
C SER A 197 -3.83 -7.11 2.59
N TRP A 198 -2.79 -7.70 1.99
CA TRP A 198 -2.51 -9.13 2.12
C TRP A 198 -1.70 -9.36 3.39
N SER A 199 -2.34 -9.92 4.41
CA SER A 199 -1.64 -10.54 5.52
C SER A 199 -1.30 -11.98 5.11
N ASP A 200 -0.05 -12.40 5.31
CA ASP A 200 0.38 -13.80 5.12
C ASP A 200 -0.19 -14.74 6.20
N ASP A 201 -1.07 -14.24 7.09
CA ASP A 201 -1.64 -15.02 8.19
C ASP A 201 -2.84 -15.87 7.74
N GLU A 202 -3.50 -15.50 6.64
CA GLU A 202 -4.66 -16.22 6.13
C GLU A 202 -4.45 -16.72 4.68
N VAL A 203 -4.40 -18.04 4.54
CA VAL A 203 -4.29 -18.74 3.26
C VAL A 203 -5.39 -19.80 3.18
N ILE A 204 -5.85 -20.09 1.97
CA ILE A 204 -6.74 -21.23 1.75
C ILE A 204 -5.88 -22.45 1.41
N ILE A 205 -6.16 -23.55 2.10
CA ILE A 205 -5.56 -24.84 1.81
C ILE A 205 -6.68 -25.71 1.26
N ASP A 206 -6.46 -26.29 0.09
CA ASP A 206 -7.43 -27.24 -0.46
C ASP A 206 -7.36 -28.60 0.26
N ASP A 207 -8.21 -29.53 -0.17
CA ASP A 207 -8.25 -30.90 0.36
C ASP A 207 -7.03 -31.74 0.00
N LYS A 208 -6.09 -31.20 -0.79
CA LYS A 208 -4.86 -31.83 -1.26
C LYS A 208 -3.61 -31.21 -0.64
N ASP A 209 -3.76 -30.36 0.38
CA ASP A 209 -2.65 -29.67 1.02
C ASP A 209 -1.92 -28.65 0.10
N VAL A 210 -2.59 -28.19 -0.97
CA VAL A 210 -2.10 -27.10 -1.83
C VAL A 210 -2.60 -25.76 -1.32
N VAL A 211 -1.68 -24.82 -1.14
CA VAL A 211 -1.90 -23.51 -0.54
C VAL A 211 -2.11 -22.46 -1.61
N TYR A 212 -3.16 -21.66 -1.42
CA TYR A 212 -3.57 -20.57 -2.27
C TYR A 212 -3.71 -19.28 -1.47
N THR A 213 -3.67 -18.16 -2.18
CA THR A 213 -4.25 -16.91 -1.69
C THR A 213 -5.75 -17.08 -1.43
N ILE A 214 -6.32 -16.27 -0.52
CA ILE A 214 -7.76 -16.33 -0.18
C ILE A 214 -8.66 -16.16 -1.41
N ASP A 215 -8.26 -15.32 -2.36
CA ASP A 215 -8.97 -15.09 -3.62
C ASP A 215 -8.80 -16.23 -4.65
N ARG A 216 -7.98 -17.25 -4.33
CA ARG A 216 -7.59 -18.40 -5.16
C ARG A 216 -6.92 -18.03 -6.50
N LYS A 217 -6.47 -16.78 -6.67
CA LYS A 217 -5.81 -16.32 -7.88
C LYS A 217 -4.38 -16.81 -7.99
N ARG A 218 -3.72 -17.11 -6.87
CA ARG A 218 -2.34 -17.62 -6.84
C ARG A 218 -2.28 -18.96 -6.13
N LEU A 219 -1.67 -19.94 -6.78
CA LEU A 219 -1.17 -21.16 -6.17
C LEU A 219 0.21 -20.84 -5.61
N LEU A 220 0.34 -20.86 -4.28
CA LEU A 220 1.54 -20.46 -3.56
C LEU A 220 2.53 -21.62 -3.48
N TYR A 221 2.13 -22.71 -2.82
CA TYR A 221 2.93 -23.92 -2.69
C TYR A 221 2.10 -25.11 -2.21
N ALA A 222 2.59 -26.32 -2.45
CA ALA A 222 2.09 -27.55 -1.90
C ALA A 222 2.82 -27.85 -0.58
N ARG A 223 2.06 -28.14 0.47
CA ARG A 223 2.62 -28.58 1.76
C ARG A 223 3.12 -30.01 1.62
N LYS A 224 3.90 -30.44 2.62
CA LYS A 224 4.41 -31.82 2.73
C LYS A 224 3.31 -32.90 2.69
N GLY A 225 2.06 -32.57 2.98
CA GLY A 225 0.92 -33.48 2.90
C GLY A 225 0.45 -33.80 1.48
N PHE A 226 0.84 -33.00 0.47
CA PHE A 226 0.52 -33.26 -0.93
C PHE A 226 1.33 -34.45 -1.46
N THR A 227 0.66 -35.57 -1.71
CA THR A 227 1.29 -36.83 -2.17
C THR A 227 0.80 -37.31 -3.54
N ASP A 228 -0.12 -36.58 -4.18
CA ASP A 228 -0.70 -36.99 -5.46
C ASP A 228 0.28 -36.74 -6.61
N ASN A 229 0.32 -37.64 -7.59
CA ASN A 229 1.15 -37.49 -8.80
C ASN A 229 0.46 -36.69 -9.91
N GLU A 230 -0.79 -36.27 -9.69
CA GLU A 230 -1.55 -35.43 -10.60
C GLU A 230 -2.27 -34.35 -9.81
N TYR A 231 -2.27 -33.12 -10.31
CA TYR A 231 -2.99 -32.03 -9.69
C TYR A 231 -3.69 -31.15 -10.72
N PHE A 232 -4.95 -30.83 -10.43
CA PHE A 232 -5.79 -29.97 -11.27
C PHE A 232 -5.87 -28.61 -10.61
N VAL A 233 -5.12 -27.65 -11.16
CA VAL A 233 -5.17 -26.26 -10.70
C VAL A 233 -6.59 -25.74 -10.97
N PRO A 234 -7.33 -25.20 -9.99
CA PRO A 234 -8.70 -24.75 -10.17
C PRO A 234 -8.87 -23.67 -11.25
N GLU A 235 -10.05 -23.64 -11.88
CA GLU A 235 -10.41 -22.53 -12.78
C GLU A 235 -10.37 -21.19 -12.04
N GLY A 236 -9.94 -20.15 -12.76
CA GLY A 236 -9.80 -18.81 -12.20
C GLY A 236 -8.49 -18.56 -11.46
N THR A 237 -7.65 -19.59 -11.21
CA THR A 237 -6.24 -19.39 -10.83
C THR A 237 -5.48 -18.79 -12.01
N LEU A 238 -4.65 -17.78 -11.72
CA LEU A 238 -3.92 -17.00 -12.71
C LEU A 238 -2.40 -17.19 -12.60
N THR A 239 -1.91 -17.55 -11.41
CA THR A 239 -0.47 -17.67 -11.14
C THR A 239 -0.14 -18.96 -10.41
N ILE A 240 0.94 -19.62 -10.81
CA ILE A 240 1.64 -20.64 -10.03
C ILE A 240 2.97 -20.03 -9.60
N CYS A 241 3.20 -19.90 -8.30
CA CYS A 241 4.41 -19.28 -7.75
C CYS A 241 5.65 -20.17 -7.89
N ASP A 242 6.82 -19.53 -7.75
CA ASP A 242 8.12 -20.23 -7.74
C ASP A 242 8.11 -21.36 -6.72
N GLN A 243 8.75 -22.48 -7.06
CA GLN A 243 8.94 -23.62 -6.16
C GLN A 243 7.63 -24.21 -5.61
N ALA A 244 6.49 -23.95 -6.27
CA ALA A 244 5.17 -24.35 -5.79
C ALA A 244 5.06 -25.84 -5.42
N PHE A 245 5.77 -26.75 -6.10
CA PHE A 245 5.80 -28.18 -5.79
C PHE A 245 7.23 -28.69 -5.56
N LEU A 246 8.16 -27.82 -5.15
CA LEU A 246 9.58 -28.16 -4.99
C LEU A 246 9.81 -29.36 -4.04
N PHE A 247 8.99 -29.49 -3.00
CA PHE A 247 9.14 -30.56 -2.01
C PHE A 247 8.31 -31.82 -2.34
N HIS A 248 7.61 -31.85 -3.47
CA HIS A 248 6.89 -33.05 -3.89
C HIS A 248 7.87 -34.18 -4.26
N GLU A 249 7.61 -35.36 -3.72
CA GLU A 249 8.40 -36.57 -3.97
C GLU A 249 7.68 -37.44 -5.00
N GLY A 250 7.96 -37.21 -6.28
CA GLY A 250 7.32 -37.90 -7.39
C GLY A 250 7.34 -37.09 -8.66
N TYR A 251 7.07 -37.75 -9.79
CA TYR A 251 6.87 -37.07 -11.07
C TYR A 251 5.44 -36.51 -11.11
N LEU A 252 5.30 -35.19 -11.10
CA LEU A 252 4.00 -34.53 -11.02
C LEU A 252 3.46 -34.13 -12.40
N ILE A 253 2.21 -34.48 -12.69
CA ILE A 253 1.45 -33.94 -13.83
C ILE A 253 0.54 -32.81 -13.33
N LEU A 254 0.83 -31.58 -13.76
CA LEU A 254 0.07 -30.39 -13.39
C LEU A 254 -0.87 -30.00 -14.52
N SER A 255 -2.17 -30.25 -14.36
CA SER A 255 -3.19 -29.75 -15.28
C SER A 255 -3.55 -28.32 -14.92
N VAL A 256 -3.27 -27.40 -15.83
CA VAL A 256 -3.45 -25.95 -15.63
C VAL A 256 -4.52 -25.41 -16.58
N PRO A 257 -5.44 -24.54 -16.10
CA PRO A 257 -6.41 -23.93 -16.98
C PRO A 257 -5.73 -22.98 -17.98
N ALA A 258 -6.29 -22.83 -19.17
CA ALA A 258 -5.83 -21.86 -20.17
C ALA A 258 -5.84 -20.41 -19.67
N SER A 259 -6.56 -20.13 -18.58
CA SER A 259 -6.57 -18.83 -17.91
C SER A 259 -5.24 -18.48 -17.22
N ILE A 260 -4.38 -19.46 -16.91
CA ILE A 260 -3.08 -19.21 -16.26
C ILE A 260 -2.24 -18.23 -17.08
N LYS A 261 -1.71 -17.23 -16.38
CA LYS A 261 -0.92 -16.14 -16.96
C LYS A 261 0.56 -16.26 -16.59
N VAL A 262 0.86 -16.74 -15.38
CA VAL A 262 2.21 -16.78 -14.83
C VAL A 262 2.51 -18.17 -14.26
N ILE A 263 3.68 -18.69 -14.58
CA ILE A 263 4.23 -19.93 -14.01
C ILE A 263 5.65 -19.60 -13.55
N GLY A 264 5.89 -19.75 -12.26
CA GLY A 264 7.17 -19.47 -11.62
C GLY A 264 8.26 -20.47 -11.96
N ASP A 265 9.44 -20.19 -11.44
CA ASP A 265 10.64 -21.00 -11.64
C ASP A 265 10.72 -22.19 -10.67
N ASP A 266 11.45 -23.24 -11.06
CA ASP A 266 11.73 -24.43 -10.24
C ASP A 266 10.47 -25.06 -9.59
N ILE A 267 9.34 -25.00 -10.29
CA ILE A 267 8.02 -25.44 -9.80
C ILE A 267 7.97 -26.91 -9.35
N PHE A 268 8.81 -27.79 -9.88
CA PHE A 268 8.76 -29.22 -9.58
C PHE A 268 9.90 -29.66 -8.66
N GLY A 269 9.62 -30.69 -7.86
CA GLY A 269 10.63 -31.34 -7.04
C GLY A 269 11.64 -32.17 -7.83
N LYS A 270 12.52 -32.86 -7.09
CA LYS A 270 13.70 -33.58 -7.61
C LYS A 270 13.40 -34.55 -8.76
N ASP A 271 12.21 -35.14 -8.78
CA ASP A 271 11.80 -36.15 -9.76
C ASP A 271 11.14 -35.52 -11.00
N GLY A 272 10.97 -34.19 -11.01
CA GLY A 272 10.46 -33.39 -12.11
C GLY A 272 8.94 -33.42 -12.26
N GLY A 273 8.46 -32.93 -13.40
CA GLY A 273 7.05 -32.93 -13.71
C GLY A 273 6.74 -32.44 -15.12
N LYS A 274 5.44 -32.37 -15.43
CA LYS A 274 4.91 -31.90 -16.71
C LYS A 274 3.70 -31.01 -16.48
N ILE A 275 3.68 -29.86 -17.14
CA ILE A 275 2.50 -29.00 -17.21
C ILE A 275 1.68 -29.38 -18.45
N ILE A 276 0.37 -29.53 -18.27
CA ILE A 276 -0.61 -29.71 -19.34
C ILE A 276 -1.61 -28.55 -19.26
N ILE A 277 -1.59 -27.68 -20.26
CA ILE A 277 -2.61 -26.66 -20.42
C ILE A 277 -3.87 -27.36 -20.95
N ARG A 278 -4.98 -27.26 -20.24
CA ARG A 278 -6.29 -27.76 -20.70
C ARG A 278 -7.10 -26.63 -21.30
N ASP A 279 -7.78 -26.93 -22.40
CA ASP A 279 -8.76 -26.05 -23.01
C ASP A 279 -10.01 -25.97 -22.10
N GLU A 280 -10.68 -24.81 -22.10
CA GLU A 280 -11.92 -24.55 -21.34
C GLU A 280 -13.06 -25.51 -21.69
#